data_AF-A0A8K0G8F5-F1
#
_entry.id   AF-A0A8K0G8F5-F1
#
_cell.length_a   1.000
_cell.length_b   1.000
_cell.length_c   1.000
_cell.angle_alpha   90.00
_cell.angle_beta   90.00
_cell.angle_gamma   90.00
#
_symmetry.space_group_name_H-M   'P 1'
#
loop_
_entity.id
_entity.type
_entity.pdbx_description
1 polymer ?
#
loop_
_entity_poly.entity_id
_entity_poly.type
_entity_poly.pdbx_seq_one_letter_code
_entity_poly.pdbx_strand_id
1 'polypeptide(L)'
;MPMTPNEDFKLSLEDPTDESDQEEPDNEIQSEHDTESEQETLLIPTFVKNTDLLEIKAFLGLLYLQGIYKFEHEDMRSLWATKGRGRPIFRATMSLARFSFLLACLRFHDLDTRIERSKTNKLVAISKIFQKFVENCKACYCPGAYVTVNEMLISFRGRCSFKMYMPNKPAKYGIKVQILADAKTHYMCMAETYAGAEVGSKNKENFKLANPTGVMLRLAAPIIGTNRNITADNWYSSVELVEELRKHNITYIGTLKEK
;
A
#
# COMPACT_ATOMS: atom_id res chain seq x y z
N MET A 1 -22.41 16.49 9.13
CA MET A 1 -21.99 17.14 7.87
C MET A 1 -21.23 16.10 7.06
N PRO A 2 -21.29 16.10 5.72
CA PRO A 2 -20.38 15.27 4.93
C PRO A 2 -18.94 15.69 5.24
N MET A 3 -18.06 14.71 5.45
CA MET A 3 -16.63 14.96 5.65
C MET A 3 -16.03 15.60 4.40
N THR A 4 -15.02 16.45 4.61
CA THR A 4 -14.22 17.02 3.54
C THR A 4 -13.29 15.95 2.95
N PRO A 5 -12.87 16.07 1.68
CA PRO A 5 -11.94 15.12 1.08
C PRO A 5 -10.62 14.93 1.87
N ASN A 6 -10.19 15.95 2.63
CA ASN A 6 -9.02 15.86 3.50
C ASN A 6 -9.27 14.99 4.74
N GLU A 7 -10.48 15.03 5.31
CA GLU A 7 -10.86 14.21 6.46
C GLU A 7 -10.97 12.72 6.04
N ASP A 8 -11.57 12.44 4.88
CA ASP A 8 -11.65 11.09 4.32
C ASP A 8 -10.25 10.50 4.02
N PHE A 9 -9.33 11.33 3.51
CA PHE A 9 -7.97 10.91 3.22
C PHE A 9 -7.17 10.58 4.48
N LYS A 10 -7.29 11.42 5.52
CA LYS A 10 -6.65 11.15 6.82
C LYS A 10 -7.11 9.81 7.39
N LEU A 11 -8.40 9.50 7.30
CA LEU A 11 -8.96 8.24 7.76
C LEU A 11 -8.30 7.01 7.09
N SER A 12 -7.82 7.17 5.85
CA SER A 12 -7.18 6.08 5.08
C SER A 12 -5.70 5.86 5.43
N LEU A 13 -5.01 6.84 6.02
CA LEU A 13 -3.55 6.78 6.25
C LEU A 13 -3.10 7.05 7.69
N GLU A 14 -3.89 7.77 8.48
CA GLU A 14 -3.61 8.13 9.87
C GLU A 14 -4.33 7.13 10.81
N ASP A 15 -3.80 6.96 12.03
CA ASP A 15 -4.39 6.07 13.04
C ASP A 15 -5.38 6.87 13.90
N PRO A 16 -6.64 6.41 14.07
CA PRO A 16 -7.63 7.11 14.89
C PRO A 16 -7.33 7.11 16.40
N THR A 17 -6.29 6.40 16.86
CA THR A 17 -5.91 6.26 18.27
C THR A 17 -4.55 6.86 18.65
N ASP A 18 -3.88 7.54 17.72
CA ASP A 18 -2.53 8.09 17.93
C ASP A 18 -2.58 9.48 18.61
N GLU A 19 -2.98 9.49 19.89
CA GLU A 19 -2.70 10.58 20.85
C GLU A 19 -1.61 10.14 21.84
N SER A 20 -0.46 9.64 21.36
CA SER A 20 0.74 9.53 22.19
C SER A 20 1.97 9.24 21.33
N ASP A 21 2.85 10.23 21.24
CA ASP A 21 4.30 10.12 21.49
C ASP A 21 4.99 11.39 20.95
N GLN A 22 4.89 12.45 21.75
CA GLN A 22 5.85 13.54 21.71
C GLN A 22 7.06 13.13 22.57
N GLU A 23 8.04 12.48 21.97
CA GLU A 23 9.39 12.48 22.53
C GLU A 23 10.20 13.58 21.84
N GLU A 24 10.52 14.62 22.61
CA GLU A 24 11.53 15.62 22.25
C GLU A 24 12.90 14.93 22.08
N PRO A 25 13.74 15.33 21.12
CA PRO A 25 15.12 14.88 21.13
C PRO A 25 15.90 15.63 22.21
N ASP A 26 16.35 14.85 23.21
CA ASP A 26 17.22 15.28 24.29
C ASP A 26 18.51 15.96 23.79
N ASN A 27 18.88 17.02 24.51
CA ASN A 27 20.14 17.74 24.39
C ASN A 27 21.29 16.89 24.93
N GLU A 28 22.28 16.56 24.11
CA GLU A 28 23.66 16.33 24.58
C GLU A 28 24.63 17.22 23.82
N ILE A 29 25.01 18.32 24.49
CA ILE A 29 26.23 19.08 24.22
C ILE A 29 27.33 18.41 25.05
N GLN A 30 28.30 17.79 24.38
CA GLN A 30 29.63 17.61 24.95
C GLN A 30 30.67 18.27 24.03
N SER A 31 31.29 19.28 24.62
CA SER A 31 32.45 20.02 24.15
C SER A 31 33.67 19.13 24.06
N GLU A 32 34.47 19.25 23.00
CA GLU A 32 35.94 19.22 23.11
C GLU A 32 36.65 19.75 21.85
N HIS A 33 37.37 20.85 22.08
CA HIS A 33 38.59 21.38 21.45
C HIS A 33 38.83 21.43 19.93
N ASP A 34 39.10 22.67 19.51
CA ASP A 34 39.65 23.15 18.26
C ASP A 34 40.87 22.39 17.75
N THR A 35 40.82 22.04 16.46
CA THR A 35 41.98 22.14 15.56
C THR A 35 41.48 22.62 14.20
N GLU A 36 41.79 23.87 13.88
CA GLU A 36 41.60 24.47 12.56
C GLU A 36 42.34 23.63 11.51
N SER A 37 41.56 22.93 10.68
CA SER A 37 41.99 22.51 9.35
C SER A 37 40.90 22.94 8.38
N GLU A 38 41.29 23.69 7.35
CA GLU A 38 40.41 24.19 6.30
C GLU A 38 39.72 23.03 5.58
N GLN A 39 38.56 22.62 6.08
CA GLN A 39 37.66 21.72 5.36
C GLN A 39 36.80 22.57 4.45
N GLU A 40 37.10 22.49 3.15
CA GLU A 40 36.23 22.90 2.05
C GLU A 40 34.80 22.44 2.37
N THR A 41 33.96 23.37 2.84
CA THR A 41 32.58 23.07 3.25
C THR A 41 31.82 22.74 1.98
N LEU A 42 31.79 21.46 1.62
CA LEU A 42 31.01 20.96 0.49
C LEU A 42 29.58 21.50 0.64
N LEU A 43 29.19 22.41 -0.25
CA LEU A 43 27.85 23.00 -0.26
C LEU A 43 26.85 21.87 -0.52
N ILE A 44 26.28 21.32 0.56
CA ILE A 44 25.26 20.28 0.48
C ILE A 44 24.07 20.88 -0.28
N PRO A 45 23.65 20.27 -1.41
CA PRO A 45 22.53 20.80 -2.16
C PRO A 45 21.28 20.91 -1.29
N THR A 46 20.57 22.04 -1.38
CA THR A 46 19.43 22.34 -0.50
C THR A 46 18.31 21.31 -0.56
N PHE A 47 18.22 20.53 -1.64
CA PHE A 47 17.22 19.49 -1.84
C PHE A 47 17.53 18.16 -1.10
N VAL A 48 18.67 18.04 -0.41
CA VAL A 48 19.13 16.80 0.28
C VAL A 48 18.84 16.81 1.79
N LYS A 49 18.18 17.86 2.30
CA LYS A 49 17.86 17.99 3.73
C LYS A 49 16.87 16.94 4.23
N ASN A 50 16.77 16.76 5.55
CA ASN A 50 15.76 15.93 6.18
C ASN A 50 14.34 16.41 5.84
N THR A 51 13.36 15.51 5.96
CA THR A 51 11.95 15.76 5.65
C THR A 51 11.15 15.93 6.92
N ASP A 52 10.09 16.74 6.87
CA ASP A 52 9.10 16.84 7.94
C ASP A 52 7.71 16.34 7.46
N LEU A 53 6.76 16.29 8.39
CA LEU A 53 5.40 15.82 8.10
C LEU A 53 4.68 16.70 7.07
N LEU A 54 4.91 18.02 7.10
CA LEU A 54 4.27 18.96 6.18
C LEU A 54 4.76 18.72 4.74
N GLU A 55 6.06 18.50 4.58
CA GLU A 55 6.70 18.21 3.30
C GLU A 55 6.24 16.87 2.74
N ILE A 56 6.11 15.82 3.57
CA ILE A 56 5.56 14.54 3.12
C ILE A 56 4.10 14.69 2.69
N LYS A 57 3.27 15.44 3.43
CA LYS A 57 1.89 15.74 3.03
C LYS A 57 1.83 16.50 1.70
N ALA A 58 2.72 17.48 1.52
CA ALA A 58 2.86 18.23 0.27
C ALA A 58 3.29 17.33 -0.90
N PHE A 59 4.26 16.43 -0.68
CA PHE A 59 4.73 15.45 -1.66
C PHE A 59 3.61 14.50 -2.10
N LEU A 60 2.86 13.94 -1.14
CA LEU A 60 1.70 13.09 -1.43
C LEU A 60 0.61 13.87 -2.19
N GLY A 61 0.36 15.12 -1.82
CA GLY A 61 -0.57 16.00 -2.54
C GLY A 61 -0.19 16.19 -4.02
N LEU A 62 1.10 16.32 -4.33
CA LEU A 62 1.58 16.39 -5.72
C LEU A 62 1.39 15.07 -6.47
N LEU A 63 1.59 13.92 -5.81
CA LEU A 63 1.31 12.60 -6.41
C LEU A 63 -0.17 12.43 -6.75
N TYR A 64 -1.09 12.90 -5.88
CA TYR A 64 -2.52 12.92 -6.18
C TYR A 64 -2.86 13.79 -7.39
N LEU A 65 -2.32 15.01 -7.42
CA LEU A 65 -2.53 15.93 -8.55
C LEU A 65 -1.98 15.36 -9.86
N GLN A 66 -0.83 14.67 -9.82
CA GLN A 66 -0.28 13.98 -10.98
C GLN A 66 -1.27 12.93 -11.52
N GLY A 67 -1.91 12.16 -10.64
CA GLY A 67 -2.94 11.19 -11.01
C GLY A 67 -4.18 11.85 -11.63
N ILE A 68 -4.65 12.97 -11.07
CA ILE A 68 -5.80 13.72 -11.59
C ILE A 68 -5.55 14.22 -13.01
N TYR A 69 -4.35 14.72 -13.28
CA TYR A 69 -3.98 15.19 -14.62
C TYR A 69 -3.70 14.05 -15.61
N LYS A 70 -3.80 12.77 -15.20
CA LYS A 70 -3.65 11.56 -16.06
C LYS A 70 -2.35 11.55 -16.90
N PHE A 71 -1.24 11.93 -16.27
CA PHE A 71 0.09 12.00 -16.92
C PHE A 71 0.74 10.62 -17.10
N GLU A 72 0.06 9.67 -17.74
CA GLU A 72 0.59 8.32 -17.95
C GLU A 72 1.69 8.25 -19.04
N HIS A 73 1.80 9.29 -19.88
CA HIS A 73 2.66 9.28 -21.08
C HIS A 73 3.51 10.55 -21.29
N GLU A 74 3.57 11.47 -20.33
CA GLU A 74 4.52 12.60 -20.41
C GLU A 74 5.64 12.49 -19.38
N ASP A 75 6.76 13.13 -19.69
CA ASP A 75 7.85 13.29 -18.75
C ASP A 75 7.38 14.09 -17.53
N MET A 76 7.61 13.56 -16.32
CA MET A 76 7.33 14.21 -15.04
C MET A 76 7.89 15.64 -14.98
N ARG A 77 9.01 15.91 -15.66
CA ARG A 77 9.61 17.25 -15.73
C ARG A 77 8.68 18.28 -16.37
N SER A 78 7.75 17.86 -17.25
CA SER A 78 6.80 18.76 -17.90
C SER A 78 5.88 19.45 -16.88
N LEU A 79 5.54 18.78 -15.77
CA LEU A 79 4.75 19.34 -14.67
C LEU A 79 5.42 20.56 -14.03
N TRP A 80 6.75 20.57 -13.97
CA TRP A 80 7.53 21.68 -13.44
C TRP A 80 7.92 22.73 -14.50
N ALA A 81 7.57 22.55 -15.78
CA ALA A 81 7.97 23.45 -16.87
C ALA A 81 7.41 24.87 -16.72
N THR A 82 8.25 25.90 -16.89
CA THR A 82 7.84 27.31 -16.75
C THR A 82 7.10 27.85 -17.98
N LYS A 83 7.35 27.27 -19.16
CA LYS A 83 6.77 27.74 -20.43
C LYS A 83 5.58 26.89 -20.85
N GLY A 84 4.38 27.31 -20.45
CA GLY A 84 3.07 26.87 -20.96
C GLY A 84 2.54 25.53 -20.43
N ARG A 85 3.33 24.46 -20.46
CA ARG A 85 2.84 23.10 -20.16
C ARG A 85 2.89 22.68 -18.70
N GLY A 86 3.64 23.40 -17.86
CA GLY A 86 3.71 23.07 -16.44
C GLY A 86 2.48 23.50 -15.65
N ARG A 87 2.48 23.11 -14.38
CA ARG A 87 1.42 23.39 -13.42
C ARG A 87 2.03 24.24 -12.31
N PRO A 88 1.66 25.54 -12.20
CA PRO A 88 2.26 26.44 -11.22
C PRO A 88 2.26 25.89 -9.79
N ILE A 89 1.22 25.14 -9.42
CA ILE A 89 1.09 24.49 -8.11
C ILE A 89 2.26 23.55 -7.80
N PHE A 90 2.80 22.82 -8.78
CA PHE A 90 3.92 21.90 -8.53
C PHE A 90 5.19 22.65 -8.10
N ARG A 91 5.53 23.74 -8.80
CA ARG A 91 6.67 24.60 -8.46
C ARG A 91 6.46 25.40 -7.19
N ALA A 92 5.22 25.83 -6.94
CA ALA A 92 4.86 26.56 -5.73
C ALA A 92 4.95 25.66 -4.48
N THR A 93 4.69 24.36 -4.62
CA THR A 93 4.76 23.39 -3.53
C THR A 93 6.19 22.91 -3.24
N MET A 94 6.94 22.45 -4.25
CA MET A 94 8.35 22.07 -4.08
C MET A 94 9.11 22.06 -5.41
N SER A 95 10.45 22.13 -5.35
CA SER A 95 11.27 22.06 -6.55
C SER A 95 11.26 20.65 -7.17
N LEU A 96 11.47 20.57 -8.49
CA LEU A 96 11.60 19.30 -9.21
C LEU A 96 12.73 18.44 -8.62
N ALA A 97 13.86 19.07 -8.25
CA ALA A 97 14.98 18.40 -7.62
C ALA A 97 14.59 17.77 -6.28
N ARG A 98 13.88 18.52 -5.42
CA ARG A 98 13.40 18.00 -4.13
C ARG A 98 12.40 16.87 -4.32
N PHE A 99 11.40 17.03 -5.17
CA PHE A 99 10.43 15.98 -5.46
C PHE A 99 11.12 14.69 -5.95
N SER A 100 12.08 14.81 -6.88
CA SER A 100 12.81 13.66 -7.42
C SER A 100 13.68 12.98 -6.36
N PHE A 101 14.30 13.76 -5.48
CA PHE A 101 15.07 13.24 -4.35
C PHE A 101 14.19 12.45 -3.38
N LEU A 102 13.04 13.02 -2.98
CA LEU A 102 12.07 12.35 -2.11
C LEU A 102 11.56 11.05 -2.73
N LEU A 103 11.21 11.08 -4.02
CA LEU A 103 10.74 9.91 -4.75
C LEU A 103 11.78 8.76 -4.76
N ALA A 104 13.07 9.09 -4.82
CA ALA A 104 14.16 8.10 -4.79
C ALA A 104 14.46 7.59 -3.36
N CYS A 105 14.28 8.44 -2.36
CA CYS A 105 14.67 8.18 -0.98
C CYS A 105 13.56 7.62 -0.09
N LEU A 106 12.29 7.63 -0.53
CA LEU A 106 11.17 7.16 0.28
C LEU A 106 11.36 5.69 0.72
N ARG A 107 11.13 5.41 2.01
CA ARG A 107 11.22 4.09 2.66
C ARG A 107 10.10 3.95 3.70
N PHE A 108 9.62 2.72 3.88
CA PHE A 108 8.57 2.37 4.85
C PHE A 108 8.99 1.24 5.81
N HIS A 109 10.30 1.06 5.97
CA HIS A 109 10.87 0.07 6.85
C HIS A 109 12.13 0.63 7.50
N ASP A 110 12.43 0.07 8.66
CA ASP A 110 13.68 0.28 9.37
C ASP A 110 14.78 -0.62 8.78
N LEU A 111 15.96 -0.05 8.59
CA LEU A 111 17.12 -0.72 8.00
C LEU A 111 17.69 -1.78 8.94
N ASP A 112 17.70 -1.51 10.24
CA ASP A 112 18.35 -2.36 11.25
C ASP A 112 17.63 -3.71 11.36
N THR A 113 16.31 -3.68 11.26
CA THR A 113 15.47 -4.88 11.35
C THR A 113 15.18 -5.54 9.99
N ARG A 114 15.61 -4.94 8.87
CA ARG A 114 15.25 -5.40 7.53
C ARG A 114 15.79 -6.79 7.22
N ILE A 115 17.06 -7.06 7.52
CA ILE A 115 17.76 -8.29 7.12
C ILE A 115 17.04 -9.50 7.72
N GLU A 116 16.81 -9.48 9.02
CA GLU A 116 16.14 -10.58 9.73
C GLU A 116 14.69 -10.75 9.26
N ARG A 117 13.93 -9.67 9.13
CA ARG A 117 12.53 -9.72 8.68
C ARG A 117 12.39 -10.20 7.23
N SER A 118 13.37 -9.92 6.37
CA SER A 118 13.35 -10.35 4.96
C SER A 118 13.46 -11.86 4.79
N LYS A 119 14.01 -12.59 5.77
CA LYS A 119 14.13 -14.05 5.74
C LYS A 119 12.76 -14.74 5.75
N THR A 120 11.77 -14.13 6.39
CA THR A 120 10.42 -14.69 6.54
C THR A 120 9.37 -13.93 5.74
N ASN A 121 9.58 -12.64 5.48
CA ASN A 121 8.61 -11.78 4.81
C ASN A 121 9.22 -11.03 3.62
N LYS A 122 8.87 -11.47 2.41
CA LYS A 122 9.30 -10.79 1.16
C LYS A 122 8.73 -9.38 0.99
N LEU A 123 7.63 -9.06 1.69
CA LEU A 123 6.99 -7.75 1.68
C LEU A 123 7.50 -6.83 2.79
N VAL A 124 8.60 -7.19 3.50
CA VAL A 124 9.15 -6.42 4.64
C VAL A 124 9.24 -4.91 4.39
N ALA A 125 9.56 -4.50 3.17
CA ALA A 125 9.76 -3.10 2.82
C ALA A 125 8.49 -2.25 2.87
N ILE A 126 7.31 -2.87 2.80
CA ILE A 126 6.00 -2.21 2.76
C ILE A 126 4.96 -2.83 3.70
N SER A 127 5.27 -3.95 4.37
CA SER A 127 4.24 -4.75 5.05
C SER A 127 3.54 -3.99 6.17
N LYS A 128 4.28 -3.20 6.97
CA LYS A 128 3.71 -2.37 8.04
C LYS A 128 2.70 -1.35 7.50
N ILE A 129 3.11 -0.54 6.52
CA ILE A 129 2.24 0.51 5.97
C ILE A 129 1.04 -0.09 5.20
N PHE A 130 1.25 -1.18 4.46
CA PHE A 130 0.16 -1.85 3.75
C PHE A 130 -0.86 -2.47 4.71
N GLN A 131 -0.39 -3.08 5.81
CA GLN A 131 -1.27 -3.62 6.83
C GLN A 131 -2.10 -2.50 7.50
N LYS A 132 -1.45 -1.40 7.90
CA LYS A 132 -2.14 -0.22 8.48
C LYS A 132 -3.19 0.35 7.52
N PHE A 133 -2.85 0.48 6.24
CA PHE A 133 -3.81 0.90 5.21
C PHE A 133 -5.03 -0.03 5.12
N VAL A 134 -4.81 -1.35 5.10
CA VAL A 134 -5.90 -2.34 5.04
C VAL A 134 -6.74 -2.33 6.33
N GLU A 135 -6.12 -2.15 7.50
CA GLU A 135 -6.81 -2.02 8.80
C GLU A 135 -7.70 -0.78 8.83
N ASN A 136 -7.18 0.37 8.38
CA ASN A 136 -7.96 1.58 8.22
C ASN A 136 -9.15 1.36 7.28
N CYS A 137 -8.94 0.73 6.12
CA CYS A 137 -10.04 0.44 5.20
C CYS A 137 -11.17 -0.38 5.86
N LYS A 138 -10.85 -1.36 6.71
CA LYS A 138 -11.83 -2.15 7.47
C LYS A 138 -12.58 -1.32 8.50
N ALA A 139 -11.88 -0.43 9.21
CA ALA A 139 -12.47 0.39 10.26
C ALA A 139 -13.43 1.45 9.70
N CYS A 140 -13.16 1.95 8.49
CA CYS A 140 -13.88 3.10 7.93
C CYS A 140 -15.20 2.76 7.24
N TYR A 141 -15.49 1.47 6.98
CA TYR A 141 -16.64 1.09 6.15
C TYR A 141 -17.20 -0.28 6.53
N CYS A 142 -18.53 -0.34 6.64
CA CYS A 142 -19.25 -1.60 6.78
C CYS A 142 -19.84 -2.00 5.41
N PRO A 143 -19.43 -3.14 4.81
CA PRO A 143 -19.95 -3.56 3.51
C PRO A 143 -21.44 -3.88 3.53
N GLY A 144 -22.06 -3.78 2.36
CA GLY A 144 -23.44 -4.20 2.11
C GLY A 144 -23.59 -5.73 2.10
N ALA A 145 -24.77 -6.21 1.71
CA ALA A 145 -25.08 -7.65 1.69
C ALA A 145 -24.21 -8.46 0.72
N TYR A 146 -23.70 -7.83 -0.34
CA TYR A 146 -22.97 -8.48 -1.42
C TYR A 146 -21.57 -7.90 -1.54
N VAL A 147 -20.59 -8.79 -1.58
CA VAL A 147 -19.17 -8.46 -1.78
C VAL A 147 -18.59 -9.34 -2.89
N THR A 148 -17.52 -8.87 -3.50
CA THR A 148 -16.84 -9.56 -4.59
C THR A 148 -15.37 -9.80 -4.26
N VAL A 149 -14.83 -10.96 -4.62
CA VAL A 149 -13.39 -11.23 -4.58
C VAL A 149 -12.83 -11.30 -5.99
N ASN A 150 -11.72 -10.59 -6.23
CA ASN A 150 -10.98 -10.63 -7.49
C ASN A 150 -9.50 -10.26 -7.26
N GLU A 151 -8.66 -10.39 -8.28
CA GLU A 151 -7.30 -9.87 -8.30
C GLU A 151 -7.12 -8.59 -9.13
N MET A 152 -6.35 -7.68 -8.55
CA MET A 152 -5.72 -6.55 -9.21
C MET A 152 -4.26 -6.89 -9.55
N LEU A 153 -3.78 -6.35 -10.67
CA LEU A 153 -2.37 -6.42 -11.05
C LEU A 153 -1.78 -5.01 -11.11
N ILE A 154 -0.94 -4.68 -10.13
CA ILE A 154 -0.23 -3.41 -10.08
C ILE A 154 0.96 -3.50 -11.05
N SER A 155 0.88 -2.78 -12.16
CA SER A 155 1.89 -2.79 -13.22
C SER A 155 3.29 -2.49 -12.67
N PHE A 156 4.22 -3.43 -12.85
CA PHE A 156 5.60 -3.27 -12.40
C PHE A 156 6.54 -4.14 -13.24
N ARG A 157 7.58 -3.51 -13.80
CA ARG A 157 8.57 -4.20 -14.65
C ARG A 157 9.94 -4.39 -14.01
N GLY A 158 10.20 -3.74 -12.87
CA GLY A 158 11.47 -3.83 -12.17
C GLY A 158 11.79 -5.23 -11.63
N ARG A 159 12.96 -5.36 -10.99
CA ARG A 159 13.37 -6.60 -10.32
C ARG A 159 12.60 -6.73 -9.01
N CYS A 160 11.73 -7.73 -8.93
CA CYS A 160 10.97 -8.07 -7.74
C CYS A 160 10.74 -9.59 -7.74
N SER A 161 11.01 -10.24 -6.61
CA SER A 161 10.99 -11.71 -6.47
C SER A 161 9.58 -12.32 -6.53
N PHE A 162 8.55 -11.50 -6.34
CA PHE A 162 7.13 -11.91 -6.38
C PHE A 162 6.35 -11.21 -7.50
N LYS A 163 7.05 -10.69 -8.51
CA LYS A 163 6.43 -10.21 -9.75
C LYS A 163 5.77 -11.38 -10.49
N MET A 164 4.52 -11.20 -10.90
CA MET A 164 3.76 -12.18 -11.67
C MET A 164 3.59 -11.76 -13.12
N TYR A 165 3.46 -12.76 -13.99
CA TYR A 165 2.99 -12.60 -15.36
C TYR A 165 1.53 -13.06 -15.47
N MET A 166 0.64 -12.20 -15.96
CA MET A 166 -0.76 -12.52 -16.26
C MET A 166 -1.09 -12.07 -17.69
N PRO A 167 -1.16 -12.99 -18.66
CA PRO A 167 -1.26 -12.65 -20.08
C PRO A 167 -2.54 -11.87 -20.44
N ASN A 168 -3.62 -12.11 -19.69
CA ASN A 168 -4.95 -11.57 -19.97
C ASN A 168 -5.21 -10.20 -19.30
N LYS A 169 -4.27 -9.66 -18.52
CA LYS A 169 -4.38 -8.31 -17.94
C LYS A 169 -3.71 -7.29 -18.87
N PRO A 170 -4.20 -6.03 -18.95
CA PRO A 170 -3.62 -5.00 -19.82
C PRO A 170 -2.11 -4.80 -19.59
N ALA A 171 -1.72 -4.69 -18.31
CA ALA A 171 -0.34 -4.81 -17.89
C ALA A 171 -0.01 -6.28 -17.64
N LYS A 172 0.82 -6.89 -18.49
CA LYS A 172 1.11 -8.33 -18.38
C LYS A 172 2.01 -8.70 -17.19
N TYR A 173 2.80 -7.75 -16.67
CA TYR A 173 3.75 -7.98 -15.57
C TYR A 173 3.47 -7.02 -14.42
N GLY A 174 3.46 -7.54 -13.19
CA GLY A 174 3.24 -6.70 -12.03
C GLY A 174 3.18 -7.44 -10.71
N ILE A 175 2.73 -6.75 -9.67
CA ILE A 175 2.47 -7.31 -8.34
C ILE A 175 0.99 -7.66 -8.25
N LYS A 176 0.68 -8.92 -7.96
CA LYS A 176 -0.70 -9.39 -7.79
C LYS A 176 -1.19 -9.04 -6.39
N VAL A 177 -2.35 -8.40 -6.31
CA VAL A 177 -3.07 -8.11 -5.05
C VAL A 177 -4.47 -8.69 -5.16
N GLN A 178 -4.89 -9.45 -4.16
CA GLN A 178 -6.21 -10.06 -4.09
C GLN A 178 -7.07 -9.22 -3.16
N ILE A 179 -8.29 -8.91 -3.59
CA ILE A 179 -9.12 -7.87 -2.98
C ILE A 179 -10.51 -8.41 -2.73
N LEU A 180 -11.04 -8.15 -1.53
CA LEU A 180 -12.47 -8.19 -1.22
C LEU A 180 -13.02 -6.78 -1.33
N ALA A 181 -14.02 -6.57 -2.16
CA ALA A 181 -14.67 -5.27 -2.35
C ALA A 181 -16.19 -5.37 -2.21
N ASP A 182 -16.82 -4.28 -1.78
CA ASP A 182 -18.27 -4.13 -1.80
C ASP A 182 -18.79 -4.11 -3.23
N ALA A 183 -19.83 -4.91 -3.52
CA ALA A 183 -20.33 -5.06 -4.88
C ALA A 183 -21.01 -3.80 -5.41
N LYS A 184 -21.58 -2.96 -4.53
CA LYS A 184 -22.37 -1.78 -4.89
C LYS A 184 -21.52 -0.51 -4.91
N THR A 185 -20.67 -0.32 -3.91
CA THR A 185 -19.85 0.91 -3.76
C THR A 185 -18.44 0.76 -4.31
N HIS A 186 -18.03 -0.47 -4.64
CA HIS A 186 -16.67 -0.81 -5.06
C HIS A 186 -15.60 -0.50 -3.99
N TYR A 187 -16.03 -0.29 -2.74
CA TYR A 187 -15.13 0.00 -1.63
C TYR A 187 -14.28 -1.22 -1.28
N MET A 188 -12.97 -1.02 -1.12
CA MET A 188 -12.02 -2.08 -0.77
C MET A 188 -12.14 -2.44 0.72
N CYS A 189 -12.68 -3.60 1.03
CA CYS A 189 -12.91 -4.06 2.40
C CYS A 189 -11.72 -4.84 2.98
N MET A 190 -10.97 -5.55 2.14
CA MET A 190 -9.78 -6.30 2.53
C MET A 190 -8.88 -6.49 1.31
N ALA A 191 -7.56 -6.53 1.52
CA ALA A 191 -6.61 -6.85 0.47
C ALA A 191 -5.42 -7.64 1.00
N GLU A 192 -4.88 -8.52 0.15
CA GLU A 192 -3.69 -9.32 0.43
C GLU A 192 -2.77 -9.31 -0.80
N THR A 193 -1.48 -9.02 -0.59
CA THR A 193 -0.49 -9.05 -1.67
C THR A 193 0.07 -10.45 -1.83
N TYR A 194 0.05 -10.98 -3.06
CA TYR A 194 0.65 -12.29 -3.34
C TYR A 194 2.17 -12.18 -3.44
N ALA A 195 2.88 -12.81 -2.51
CA ALA A 195 4.35 -12.82 -2.42
C ALA A 195 4.99 -14.17 -2.86
N GLY A 196 4.22 -15.02 -3.54
CA GLY A 196 4.59 -16.42 -3.81
C GLY A 196 4.17 -17.37 -2.70
N ALA A 197 4.49 -18.66 -2.85
CA ALA A 197 4.28 -19.64 -1.78
C ALA A 197 5.15 -19.27 -0.58
N GLU A 198 4.52 -19.06 0.59
CA GLU A 198 5.25 -18.78 1.83
C GLU A 198 6.07 -20.00 2.22
N VAL A 199 7.40 -19.88 2.11
CA VAL A 199 8.32 -20.86 2.70
C VAL A 199 8.35 -20.58 4.20
N GLY A 200 7.48 -21.24 4.96
CA GLY A 200 7.65 -21.35 6.42
C GLY A 200 6.80 -20.47 7.33
N SER A 201 5.54 -20.17 6.97
CA SER A 201 4.60 -19.65 7.98
C SER A 201 4.36 -20.72 9.06
N LYS A 202 4.97 -20.48 10.24
CA LYS A 202 4.92 -21.37 11.41
C LYS A 202 3.57 -21.31 12.15
N ASN A 203 2.57 -20.57 11.65
CA ASN A 203 1.20 -20.63 12.15
C ASN A 203 0.50 -21.84 11.54
N LYS A 204 0.81 -23.00 12.12
CA LYS A 204 0.43 -24.32 11.64
C LYS A 204 -1.07 -24.63 11.77
N GLU A 205 -1.89 -23.74 12.33
CA GLU A 205 -3.19 -24.17 12.87
C GLU A 205 -4.44 -23.73 12.10
N ASN A 206 -4.52 -22.59 11.41
CA ASN A 206 -5.83 -22.18 10.88
C ASN A 206 -5.99 -21.96 9.36
N PHE A 207 -4.95 -21.65 8.57
CA PHE A 207 -5.13 -21.45 7.11
C PHE A 207 -3.91 -21.88 6.29
N LYS A 208 -3.39 -23.07 6.59
CA LYS A 208 -2.41 -23.74 5.72
C LYS A 208 -3.08 -24.07 4.41
N LEU A 209 -2.93 -23.20 3.42
CA LEU A 209 -2.65 -23.56 2.03
C LEU A 209 -2.66 -22.25 1.23
N ALA A 210 -1.67 -22.07 0.37
CA ALA A 210 -1.74 -21.11 -0.74
C ALA A 210 -2.72 -21.60 -1.83
N ASN A 211 -3.71 -22.42 -1.44
CA ASN A 211 -4.80 -22.82 -2.31
C ASN A 211 -5.84 -21.68 -2.34
N PRO A 212 -6.69 -21.63 -3.38
CA PRO A 212 -7.69 -20.58 -3.48
C PRO A 212 -8.63 -20.52 -2.26
N THR A 213 -8.93 -21.66 -1.64
CA THR A 213 -9.74 -21.74 -0.41
C THR A 213 -9.15 -20.95 0.75
N GLY A 214 -7.87 -21.17 1.09
CA GLY A 214 -7.21 -20.49 2.20
C GLY A 214 -7.10 -18.99 1.99
N VAL A 215 -6.84 -18.56 0.76
CA VAL A 215 -6.88 -17.13 0.39
C VAL A 215 -8.27 -16.55 0.63
N MET A 216 -9.31 -17.23 0.15
CA MET A 216 -10.69 -16.77 0.31
C MET A 216 -11.08 -16.62 1.78
N LEU A 217 -10.71 -17.57 2.64
CA LEU A 217 -11.00 -17.50 4.07
C LEU A 217 -10.27 -16.34 4.75
N ARG A 218 -9.01 -16.05 4.37
CA ARG A 218 -8.28 -14.87 4.88
C ARG A 218 -8.90 -13.56 4.41
N LEU A 219 -9.32 -13.47 3.14
CA LEU A 219 -10.00 -12.29 2.61
C LEU A 219 -11.37 -12.08 3.26
N ALA A 220 -12.11 -13.16 3.53
CA ALA A 220 -13.43 -13.13 4.14
C ALA A 220 -13.41 -12.90 5.65
N ALA A 221 -12.24 -12.99 6.31
CA ALA A 221 -12.10 -12.85 7.76
C ALA A 221 -12.86 -11.64 8.36
N PRO A 222 -12.87 -10.44 7.75
CA PRO A 222 -13.60 -9.29 8.30
C PRO A 222 -15.12 -9.39 8.26
N ILE A 223 -15.67 -10.34 7.50
CA ILE A 223 -17.12 -10.48 7.29
C ILE A 223 -17.67 -11.83 7.76
N ILE A 224 -16.87 -12.67 8.41
CA ILE A 224 -17.33 -13.93 9.00
C ILE A 224 -18.48 -13.67 9.97
N GLY A 225 -19.53 -14.51 9.93
CA GLY A 225 -20.67 -14.41 10.84
C GLY A 225 -21.72 -13.37 10.43
N THR A 226 -21.53 -12.65 9.33
CA THR A 226 -22.40 -11.51 8.94
C THR A 226 -23.53 -11.88 7.97
N ASN A 227 -23.65 -13.13 7.54
CA ASN A 227 -24.63 -13.59 6.55
C ASN A 227 -24.51 -12.89 5.18
N ARG A 228 -23.32 -12.39 4.83
CA ARG A 228 -23.04 -11.79 3.53
C ARG A 228 -22.83 -12.83 2.45
N ASN A 229 -23.00 -12.38 1.21
CA ASN A 229 -22.73 -13.18 0.01
C ASN A 229 -21.42 -12.74 -0.65
N ILE A 230 -20.54 -13.70 -0.94
CA ILE A 230 -19.33 -13.48 -1.72
C ILE A 230 -19.58 -13.96 -3.16
N THR A 231 -19.29 -13.09 -4.13
CA THR A 231 -19.19 -13.47 -5.55
C THR A 231 -17.73 -13.49 -5.99
N ALA A 232 -17.27 -14.55 -6.64
CA ALA A 232 -15.90 -14.61 -7.17
C ALA A 232 -15.81 -15.43 -8.46
N ASP A 233 -14.64 -15.38 -9.12
CA ASP A 233 -14.40 -16.13 -10.35
C ASP A 233 -14.08 -17.62 -10.10
N ASN A 234 -13.82 -18.33 -11.21
CA ASN A 234 -13.54 -19.75 -11.18
C ASN A 234 -12.18 -20.15 -10.61
N TRP A 235 -11.24 -19.22 -10.45
CA TRP A 235 -9.97 -19.49 -9.81
C TRP A 235 -10.18 -19.68 -8.31
N TYR A 236 -11.13 -18.96 -7.72
CA TYR A 236 -11.49 -19.07 -6.31
C TYR A 236 -12.51 -20.18 -6.02
N SER A 237 -13.28 -20.62 -7.01
CA SER A 237 -14.43 -21.52 -6.80
C SER A 237 -14.04 -22.99 -6.59
N SER A 238 -14.49 -23.58 -5.47
CA SER A 238 -14.43 -25.02 -5.21
C SER A 238 -15.59 -25.46 -4.29
N VAL A 239 -15.98 -26.73 -4.35
CA VAL A 239 -17.03 -27.27 -3.45
C VAL A 239 -16.59 -27.18 -1.98
N GLU A 240 -15.34 -27.54 -1.71
CA GLU A 240 -14.71 -27.40 -0.38
C GLU A 240 -14.83 -25.98 0.17
N LEU A 241 -14.55 -24.96 -0.64
CA LEU A 241 -14.67 -23.56 -0.22
C LEU A 241 -16.10 -23.21 0.19
N VAL A 242 -17.10 -23.64 -0.60
CA VAL A 242 -18.51 -23.34 -0.32
C VAL A 242 -18.94 -23.98 0.99
N GLU A 243 -18.52 -25.22 1.25
CA GLU A 243 -18.78 -25.92 2.52
C GLU A 243 -18.13 -25.22 3.71
N GLU A 244 -16.87 -24.76 3.58
CA GLU A 244 -16.19 -24.04 4.65
C GLU A 244 -16.82 -22.67 4.92
N LEU A 245 -17.11 -21.87 3.88
CA LEU A 245 -17.77 -20.57 4.04
C LEU A 245 -19.14 -20.69 4.71
N ARG A 246 -19.87 -21.78 4.43
CA ARG A 246 -21.16 -22.04 5.06
C ARG A 246 -21.05 -22.21 6.57
N LYS A 247 -19.98 -22.85 7.08
CA LYS A 247 -19.72 -22.97 8.53
C LYS A 247 -19.51 -21.60 9.20
N HIS A 248 -19.14 -20.60 8.41
CA HIS A 248 -18.89 -19.22 8.85
C HIS A 248 -20.04 -18.26 8.55
N ASN A 249 -21.24 -18.76 8.25
CA ASN A 249 -22.42 -17.96 7.88
C ASN A 249 -22.12 -17.02 6.70
N ILE A 250 -21.41 -17.52 5.69
CA ILE A 250 -21.16 -16.81 4.44
C ILE A 250 -21.71 -17.64 3.29
N THR A 251 -22.46 -16.99 2.41
CA THR A 251 -22.95 -17.61 1.17
C THR A 251 -22.00 -17.27 0.01
N TYR A 252 -21.96 -18.13 -1.00
CA TYR A 252 -21.01 -17.99 -2.11
C TYR A 252 -21.70 -18.19 -3.45
N ILE A 253 -21.33 -17.35 -4.43
CA ILE A 253 -21.68 -17.49 -5.83
C ILE A 253 -20.39 -17.42 -6.64
N GLY A 254 -20.19 -18.36 -7.55
CA GLY A 254 -19.02 -18.35 -8.42
C GLY A 254 -19.21 -19.27 -9.61
N THR A 255 -18.31 -19.12 -10.58
CA THR A 255 -18.28 -20.00 -11.75
C THR A 255 -17.37 -21.19 -11.47
N LEU A 256 -17.78 -22.40 -11.83
CA LEU A 256 -16.90 -23.57 -11.72
C LEU A 256 -16.26 -23.87 -13.08
N LYS A 257 -15.01 -24.32 -13.07
CA LYS A 257 -14.40 -24.88 -14.28
C LYS A 257 -15.00 -26.25 -14.57
N GLU A 258 -15.33 -26.47 -15.82
CA GLU A 258 -15.67 -27.80 -16.33
C GLU A 258 -14.43 -28.71 -16.17
N LYS A 259 -14.66 -29.95 -15.74
CA LYS A 259 -13.61 -30.95 -15.49
C LYS A 259 -13.18 -31.62 -16.79
#